data_AF-A0A815P3E4-F1
#
_entry.id   AF-A0A815P3E4-F1
#
_cell.length_a   1.000
_cell.length_b   1.000
_cell.length_c   1.000
_cell.angle_alpha   90.00
_cell.angle_beta   90.00
_cell.angle_gamma   90.00
#
_symmetry.space_group_name_H-M   'P 1'
#
loop_
_entity.id
_entity.type
_entity.pdbx_description
1 polymer ?
#
loop_
_entity_poly.entity_id
_entity_poly.type
_entity_poly.pdbx_seq_one_letter_code
_entity_poly.pdbx_strand_id
1 'polypeptide(L)'
;MYFTSSAKYATRYCGENGGCLITCYIALLNPFPVVSPDAPPSLSPTQFRFYGKGNYKNYQCHYVPVSPVRGIGVDTWDYRPPTTGTDDAIYDELAVFQETSILPQVVVRFK
;
A
#
# COMPACT_ATOMS: atom_id res chain seq x y z
N MET A 1 0.84 8.24 4.30
CA MET A 1 1.83 7.19 4.60
C MET A 1 1.22 5.84 4.26
N TYR A 2 2.03 4.86 3.85
CA TYR A 2 1.55 3.53 3.46
C TYR A 2 2.03 2.47 4.46
N PHE A 3 1.15 1.53 4.78
CA PHE A 3 1.42 0.39 5.65
C PHE A 3 0.82 -0.86 5.05
N THR A 4 1.22 -2.02 5.55
CA THR A 4 0.64 -3.31 5.17
C THR A 4 0.65 -4.23 6.38
N SER A 5 -0.32 -5.15 6.46
CA SER A 5 -0.30 -6.22 7.44
C SER A 5 0.78 -7.29 7.14
N SER A 6 1.31 -7.33 5.92
CA SER A 6 2.25 -8.35 5.47
C SER A 6 3.71 -7.91 5.59
N ALA A 7 4.44 -8.51 6.53
CA ALA A 7 5.89 -8.29 6.67
C ALA A 7 6.66 -8.66 5.38
N LYS A 8 6.29 -9.78 4.74
CA LYS A 8 6.90 -10.25 3.47
C LYS A 8 6.68 -9.26 2.33
N TYR A 9 5.55 -8.56 2.34
CA TYR A 9 5.29 -7.53 1.35
C TYR A 9 6.11 -6.27 1.65
N ALA A 10 6.07 -5.79 2.90
CA ALA A 10 6.84 -4.63 3.35
C ALA A 10 8.35 -4.78 3.08
N THR A 11 8.92 -5.98 3.22
CA THR A 11 10.34 -6.22 2.96
C THR A 11 10.75 -5.93 1.52
N ARG A 12 9.82 -5.96 0.55
CA ARG A 12 10.13 -5.65 -0.86
C ARG A 12 10.48 -4.18 -1.07
N TYR A 13 10.09 -3.31 -0.15
CA TYR A 13 10.46 -1.90 -0.14
C TYR A 13 11.74 -1.63 0.64
N CYS A 14 12.34 -2.65 1.27
CA CYS A 14 13.69 -2.57 1.79
C CYS A 14 14.67 -2.81 0.63
N GLY A 15 15.49 -1.81 0.32
CA GLY A 15 16.49 -1.92 -0.73
C GLY A 15 17.50 -3.04 -0.48
N GLU A 16 18.32 -3.33 -1.48
CA GLU A 16 19.24 -4.48 -1.50
C GLU A 16 20.29 -4.46 -0.37
N ASN A 17 20.59 -3.29 0.20
CA ASN A 17 21.66 -3.09 1.18
C ASN A 17 21.23 -3.33 2.65
N GLY A 18 20.18 -4.12 2.85
CA GLY A 18 19.58 -4.33 4.17
C GLY A 18 18.64 -3.20 4.57
N GLY A 19 17.71 -3.52 5.47
CA GLY A 19 16.67 -2.59 5.88
C GLY A 19 16.10 -2.93 7.25
N CYS A 20 15.06 -2.21 7.62
CA CYS A 20 14.29 -2.50 8.81
C CYS A 20 12.80 -2.40 8.52
N LEU A 21 12.01 -3.17 9.26
CA LEU A 21 10.57 -2.96 9.35
C LEU A 21 10.28 -2.10 10.56
N ILE A 22 9.41 -1.12 10.37
CA ILE A 22 8.82 -0.36 11.46
C ILE A 22 7.40 -0.88 11.62
N THR A 23 7.13 -1.47 12.78
CA THR A 23 5.78 -1.87 13.16
C THR A 23 5.10 -0.70 13.86
N CYS A 24 3.85 -0.43 13.50
CA CYS A 24 3.08 0.68 14.05
C CYS A 24 1.70 0.18 14.45
N TYR A 25 1.12 0.75 15.50
CA TYR A 25 -0.33 0.76 15.67
C TYR A 25 -0.93 1.87 14.83
N ILE A 26 -2.04 1.57 14.17
CA ILE A 26 -2.74 2.50 13.28
C ILE A 26 -4.20 2.54 13.70
N ALA A 27 -4.70 3.73 14.00
CA ALA A 27 -6.11 3.95 14.25
C ALA A 27 -6.87 4.06 12.91
N LEU A 28 -7.63 3.02 12.57
CA LEU A 28 -8.46 2.98 11.36
C LEU A 28 -9.91 3.31 11.72
N LEU A 29 -10.28 4.58 11.63
CA LEU A 29 -11.66 5.02 11.82
C LEU A 29 -12.33 5.13 10.44
N ASN A 30 -13.20 4.15 10.14
CA ASN A 30 -13.95 4.06 8.88
C ASN A 30 -13.06 4.13 7.61
N PRO A 31 -12.14 3.16 7.41
CA PRO A 31 -11.30 3.14 6.22
C PRO A 31 -12.14 3.02 4.95
N PHE A 32 -11.84 3.84 3.95
CA PHE A 32 -12.50 3.74 2.64
C PHE A 32 -11.87 2.61 1.81
N PRO A 33 -12.67 1.63 1.33
CA PRO A 33 -12.14 0.57 0.49
C PRO A 33 -11.86 1.07 -0.93
N VAL A 34 -10.61 0.95 -1.38
CA VAL A 34 -10.19 1.29 -2.74
C VAL A 34 -10.09 0.01 -3.57
N VAL A 35 -11.17 -0.31 -4.27
CA VAL A 35 -11.30 -1.55 -5.07
C VAL A 35 -11.00 -1.35 -6.55
N SER A 36 -10.52 -0.17 -6.95
CA SER A 36 -10.09 0.10 -8.32
C SER A 36 -8.92 1.08 -8.31
N PRO A 37 -7.90 0.89 -9.16
CA PRO A 37 -6.81 1.85 -9.27
C PRO A 37 -7.32 3.20 -9.83
N ASP A 38 -6.81 4.31 -9.30
CA ASP A 38 -7.10 5.64 -9.86
C ASP A 38 -6.11 6.04 -10.95
N ALA A 39 -4.98 5.31 -11.07
CA ALA A 39 -4.00 5.51 -12.13
C ALA A 39 -4.35 4.68 -13.36
N PRO A 40 -4.09 5.23 -14.57
CA PRO A 40 -3.98 4.43 -15.78
C PRO A 40 -3.03 3.22 -15.60
N PRO A 41 -3.29 2.10 -16.28
CA PRO A 41 -2.40 0.93 -16.29
C PRO A 41 -0.92 1.24 -16.64
N SER A 42 -0.67 2.37 -17.31
CA SER A 42 0.65 2.77 -17.82
C SER A 42 1.51 3.61 -16.86
N LEU A 43 0.99 4.12 -15.74
CA LEU A 43 1.78 4.92 -14.79
C LEU A 43 2.46 4.06 -13.73
N SER A 44 3.70 4.37 -13.36
CA SER A 44 4.45 3.62 -12.33
C SER A 44 3.90 3.85 -10.91
N PRO A 45 4.10 2.92 -9.97
CA PRO A 45 3.69 3.08 -8.57
C PRO A 45 4.38 4.24 -7.85
N THR A 46 5.59 4.64 -8.28
CA THR A 46 6.28 5.83 -7.76
C THR A 46 5.59 7.14 -8.16
N GLN A 47 4.75 7.12 -9.18
CA GLN A 47 4.00 8.28 -9.69
C GLN A 47 2.55 8.28 -9.23
N PHE A 48 2.08 7.19 -8.61
CA PHE A 48 0.68 7.04 -8.22
C PHE A 48 0.48 7.07 -6.71
N ARG A 49 -0.73 7.48 -6.29
CA ARG A 49 -1.17 7.46 -4.91
C ARG A 49 -2.61 6.96 -4.85
N PHE A 50 -2.91 6.07 -3.91
CA PHE A 50 -4.25 5.49 -3.72
C PHE A 50 -5.24 6.52 -3.16
N TYR A 51 -5.71 7.44 -3.99
CA TYR A 51 -6.58 8.56 -3.62
C TYR A 51 -8.09 8.26 -3.70
N GLY A 52 -8.48 7.02 -4.01
CA GLY A 52 -9.87 6.56 -4.02
C GLY A 52 -10.75 7.38 -4.97
N LYS A 53 -10.25 7.70 -6.15
CA LYS A 53 -10.88 8.58 -7.17
C LYS A 53 -11.25 9.96 -6.64
N GLY A 54 -10.40 10.52 -5.79
CA GLY A 54 -10.60 11.84 -5.18
C GLY A 54 -11.32 11.82 -3.83
N ASN A 55 -11.74 10.64 -3.35
CA ASN A 55 -12.38 10.51 -2.04
C ASN A 55 -11.45 10.68 -0.85
N TYR A 56 -10.12 10.70 -1.04
CA TYR A 56 -9.15 10.80 0.06
C TYR A 56 -9.39 11.95 1.04
N LYS A 57 -10.03 13.05 0.60
CA LYS A 57 -10.36 14.19 1.46
C LYS A 57 -11.48 13.91 2.47
N ASN A 58 -12.30 12.89 2.19
CA ASN A 58 -13.50 12.56 2.97
C ASN A 58 -13.23 11.47 4.03
N TYR A 59 -12.05 10.85 4.02
CA TYR A 59 -11.70 9.72 4.86
C TYR A 59 -10.34 9.94 5.51
N GLN A 60 -10.13 9.37 6.69
CA GLN A 60 -8.84 9.48 7.39
C GLN A 60 -7.80 8.48 6.86
N CYS A 61 -8.29 7.38 6.28
CA CYS A 61 -7.47 6.32 5.73
C CYS A 61 -8.21 5.56 4.63
N HIS A 62 -7.44 4.92 3.75
CA HIS A 62 -7.91 3.98 2.76
C HIS A 62 -7.39 2.58 3.07
N TYR A 63 -8.23 1.57 2.83
CA TYR A 63 -7.84 0.18 2.75
C TYR A 63 -7.82 -0.25 1.29
N VAL A 64 -6.71 -0.82 0.86
CA VAL A 64 -6.45 -1.13 -0.54
C VAL A 64 -6.05 -2.60 -0.64
N PRO A 65 -6.94 -3.51 -1.07
CA PRO A 65 -6.50 -4.84 -1.47
C PRO A 65 -5.54 -4.70 -2.66
N VAL A 66 -4.38 -5.34 -2.65
CA VAL A 66 -3.40 -5.25 -3.76
C VAL A 66 -2.88 -6.62 -4.18
N SER A 67 -2.62 -6.74 -5.48
CA SER A 67 -1.97 -7.89 -6.11
C SER A 67 -0.83 -7.46 -7.03
N PRO A 68 0.21 -8.30 -7.18
CA PRO A 68 1.33 -8.01 -8.05
C PRO A 68 0.87 -8.05 -9.51
N VAL A 69 1.09 -6.95 -10.21
CA VAL A 69 0.93 -6.79 -11.65
C VAL A 69 2.32 -6.65 -12.25
N ARG A 70 2.58 -7.41 -13.32
CA ARG A 70 3.82 -7.26 -14.06
C ARG A 70 3.79 -5.94 -14.82
N GLY A 71 4.69 -5.02 -14.49
CA GLY A 71 4.80 -3.74 -15.19
C GLY A 71 5.13 -3.95 -16.67
N ILE A 72 4.53 -3.16 -17.57
CA ILE A 72 4.88 -3.17 -18.98
C ILE A 72 6.24 -2.46 -19.13
N GLY A 73 7.28 -3.20 -19.54
CA GLY A 73 8.59 -2.62 -19.86
C GLY A 73 9.52 -2.36 -18.67
N VAL A 74 9.20 -2.88 -17.48
CA VAL A 74 10.06 -2.79 -16.29
C VAL A 74 10.08 -4.15 -15.59
N ASP A 75 11.25 -4.63 -15.17
CA ASP A 75 11.39 -5.87 -14.38
C ASP A 75 10.93 -5.71 -12.92
N THR A 76 10.25 -4.61 -12.60
CA THR A 76 9.72 -4.33 -11.27
C THR A 76 8.27 -4.79 -11.14
N TRP A 77 7.97 -5.42 -10.00
CA TRP A 77 6.61 -5.75 -9.62
C TRP A 77 5.87 -4.49 -9.20
N ASP A 78 4.70 -4.25 -9.80
CA ASP A 78 3.78 -3.22 -9.39
C ASP A 78 2.66 -3.84 -8.55
N TYR A 79 2.11 -3.12 -7.59
CA TYR A 79 1.06 -3.64 -6.70
C TYR A 79 -0.18 -2.78 -6.85
N ARG A 80 -1.27 -3.38 -7.33
CA ARG A 80 -2.50 -2.66 -7.67
C ARG A 80 -3.75 -3.37 -7.14
N PRO A 81 -4.83 -2.60 -6.90
CA PRO A 81 -6.14 -3.18 -6.70
C PRO A 81 -6.53 -4.11 -7.85
N PRO A 82 -7.13 -5.27 -7.54
CA PRO A 82 -7.78 -6.11 -8.54
C PRO A 82 -8.71 -5.27 -9.43
N THR A 83 -8.58 -5.39 -10.75
CA THR A 83 -9.38 -4.61 -11.70
C THR A 83 -10.72 -5.25 -12.02
N THR A 84 -10.83 -6.56 -11.86
CA THR A 84 -11.97 -7.38 -12.30
C THR A 84 -12.93 -7.72 -11.16
N GLY A 85 -12.54 -7.47 -9.89
CA GLY A 85 -13.27 -7.91 -8.71
C GLY A 85 -13.31 -9.42 -8.48
N THR A 86 -12.70 -10.21 -9.37
CA THR A 86 -12.61 -11.67 -9.30
C THR A 86 -11.21 -12.17 -8.96
N ASP A 87 -10.18 -11.32 -9.11
CA ASP A 87 -8.81 -11.68 -8.76
C ASP A 87 -8.60 -11.51 -7.25
N ASP A 88 -8.08 -12.55 -6.60
CA ASP A 88 -7.75 -12.48 -5.17
C ASP A 88 -6.61 -11.49 -4.94
N ALA A 89 -6.83 -10.58 -3.98
CA ALA A 89 -5.78 -9.72 -3.46
C ALA A 89 -4.92 -10.50 -2.47
N ILE A 90 -3.64 -10.65 -2.79
CA ILE A 90 -2.72 -11.43 -1.93
C ILE A 90 -2.08 -10.60 -0.81
N TYR A 91 -2.14 -9.27 -0.91
CA TYR A 91 -1.68 -8.35 0.12
C TYR A 91 -2.68 -7.21 0.31
N ASP A 92 -2.47 -6.44 1.38
CA ASP A 92 -3.19 -5.20 1.68
C ASP A 92 -2.23 -4.02 1.75
N GLU A 93 -2.75 -2.83 1.44
CA GLU A 93 -2.15 -1.57 1.81
C GLU A 93 -3.13 -0.68 2.58
N LEU A 94 -2.60 0.03 3.56
CA LEU A 94 -3.28 1.05 4.33
C LEU A 94 -2.66 2.40 3.99
N ALA A 95 -3.41 3.25 3.29
CA ALA A 95 -3.00 4.63 3.05
C ALA A 95 -3.57 5.50 4.18
N VAL A 96 -2.73 5.98 5.08
CA VAL A 96 -3.12 6.82 6.22
C VAL A 96 -2.76 8.27 5.93
N PHE A 97 -3.72 9.18 6.07
CA PHE A 97 -3.54 10.59 5.71
C PHE A 97 -3.23 11.49 6.91
N GLN A 98 -3.49 11.03 8.14
CA GLN A 98 -3.23 11.77 9.36
C GLN A 98 -2.12 11.11 10.18
N GLU A 99 -1.05 11.84 10.46
CA GLU A 99 0.09 11.34 11.25
C GLU A 99 -0.29 11.00 12.69
N THR A 100 -1.25 11.74 13.25
CA THR A 100 -1.77 11.49 14.61
C THR A 100 -2.49 10.15 14.75
N SER A 101 -2.82 9.47 13.65
CA SER A 101 -3.41 8.13 13.65
C SER A 101 -2.36 7.02 13.72
N ILE A 102 -1.07 7.34 13.76
CA ILE A 102 0.03 6.37 13.68
C ILE A 102 0.86 6.43 14.96
N LEU A 103 1.08 5.27 15.56
CA LEU A 103 1.96 5.12 16.72
C LEU A 103 3.03 4.06 16.43
N PRO A 104 4.26 4.45 16.07
CA PRO A 104 5.38 3.52 15.91
C PRO A 104 5.65 2.74 17.20
N GLN A 105 5.93 1.44 17.09
CA GLN A 105 6.13 0.54 18.23
C GLN A 105 7.55 -0.04 18.24
N VAL A 106 7.88 -0.84 17.23
CA VAL A 106 9.12 -1.63 17.19
C VAL A 106 9.79 -1.50 15.84
N VAL A 107 11.11 -1.36 15.86
CA VAL A 107 11.98 -1.43 14.68
C VAL A 107 12.66 -2.80 14.64
N VAL A 108 12.38 -3.58 13.59
CA VAL A 108 12.98 -4.90 13.35
C VAL A 108 14.04 -4.75 12.28
N ARG A 109 15.31 -4.92 12.64
CA ARG A 109 16.41 -4.96 11.67
C ARG A 109 16.56 -6.38 11.11
N PHE A 110 16.71 -6.49 9.80
CA PHE A 110 17.07 -7.76 9.19
C PHE A 110 18.54 -8.08 9.47
N LYS A 111 18.84 -9.37 9.55
CA LYS A 111 20.22 -9.88 9.64
C LYS A 111 20.77 -10.12 8.26
#